data_AF-A0A9D8PKB2-F1
#
_entry.id   AF-A0A9D8PKB2-F1
#
_cell.length_a   1.000
_cell.length_b   1.000
_cell.length_c   1.000
_cell.angle_alpha   90.00
_cell.angle_beta   90.00
_cell.angle_gamma   90.00
#
_symmetry.space_group_name_H-M   'P 1'
#
loop_
_entity.id
_entity.type
_entity.pdbx_description
1 polymer ?
#
loop_
_entity_poly.entity_id
_entity_poly.type
_entity_poly.pdbx_seq_one_letter_code
_entity_poly.pdbx_strand_id
1 'polypeptide(L)'
;MPIDWSPENVDAIRDAALAVYRNLAAGKPIEPVVASLSAQDSEESSSSQSGPINWLALVEAFRERKLGSGEIKPTTWTNIYARRMKVILAAVDHSETPVQLLEAITAPWSTQPGCRGRQLQVQQTAAILRWGVDTGRLPPEWAPPLDLSPYVGRRRESAAITTPLTVKEILELVQAIPDPKWR
;
A
#
# COMPACT_ATOMS: atom_id res chain seq x y z
N MET A 1 26.84 -14.09 29.83
CA MET A 1 26.17 -13.59 28.61
C MET A 1 24.96 -12.79 29.08
N PRO A 2 24.79 -11.54 28.64
CA PRO A 2 23.82 -10.60 29.19
C PRO A 2 22.47 -10.73 28.46
N ILE A 3 21.90 -11.93 28.44
CA ILE A 3 20.52 -12.21 28.00
C ILE A 3 20.08 -13.42 28.83
N ASP A 4 18.89 -13.36 29.44
CA ASP A 4 18.35 -14.50 30.18
C ASP A 4 17.95 -15.62 29.21
N TRP A 5 18.40 -16.84 29.49
CA TRP A 5 18.22 -18.02 28.63
C TRP A 5 16.83 -18.64 28.83
N SER A 6 15.79 -17.84 28.60
CA SER A 6 14.40 -18.25 28.65
C SER A 6 13.85 -18.54 27.24
N PRO A 7 12.82 -19.39 27.09
CA PRO A 7 12.19 -19.67 25.81
C PRO A 7 11.47 -18.44 25.20
N GLU A 8 11.23 -17.40 25.99
CA GLU A 8 10.59 -16.15 25.55
C GLU A 8 11.59 -15.24 24.82
N ASN A 9 12.89 -15.41 25.09
CA ASN A 9 13.97 -14.59 24.54
C ASN A 9 14.67 -15.26 23.34
N VAL A 10 14.11 -16.31 22.76
CA VAL A 10 14.77 -17.12 21.71
C VAL A 10 15.15 -16.28 20.49
N ASP A 11 14.30 -15.34 20.08
CA ASP A 11 14.58 -14.49 18.94
C ASP A 11 15.64 -13.42 19.28
N ALA A 12 15.62 -12.86 20.50
CA ALA A 12 16.65 -11.93 20.97
C ALA A 12 18.04 -12.60 21.09
N ILE A 13 18.08 -13.84 21.59
CA ILE A 13 19.31 -14.65 21.66
C ILE A 13 19.83 -14.96 20.25
N ARG A 14 18.93 -15.30 19.32
CA ARG A 14 19.29 -15.56 17.91
C ARG A 14 19.87 -14.31 17.25
N ASP A 15 19.23 -13.17 17.41
CA ASP A 15 19.65 -11.92 16.78
C ASP A 15 20.96 -11.40 17.36
N ALA A 16 21.17 -11.53 18.67
CA ALA A 16 22.44 -11.26 19.32
C ALA A 16 23.56 -12.16 18.77
N ALA A 17 23.31 -13.46 18.61
CA ALA A 17 24.28 -14.39 18.04
C ALA A 17 24.62 -14.05 16.58
N LEU A 18 23.63 -13.67 15.78
CA LEU A 18 23.84 -13.23 14.40
C LEU A 18 24.62 -11.90 14.32
N ALA A 19 24.38 -10.98 15.25
CA ALA A 19 25.10 -9.71 15.33
C ALA A 19 26.59 -9.93 15.67
N VAL A 20 26.89 -10.82 16.61
CA VAL A 20 28.27 -11.21 16.93
C VAL A 20 28.95 -11.86 15.71
N TYR A 21 28.25 -12.79 15.05
CA TYR A 21 28.79 -13.48 13.87
C TYR A 21 29.11 -12.52 12.72
N ARG A 22 28.20 -11.59 12.39
CA ARG A 22 28.42 -10.60 11.33
C ARG A 22 29.63 -9.70 11.61
N ASN A 23 29.82 -9.32 12.88
CA ASN A 23 30.95 -8.48 13.26
C ASN A 23 32.28 -9.24 13.25
N LEU A 24 32.27 -10.53 13.62
CA LEU A 24 33.43 -11.41 13.50
C LEU A 24 33.83 -11.60 12.03
N ALA A 25 32.86 -11.84 11.15
CA ALA A 25 33.08 -11.95 9.70
C ALA A 25 33.62 -10.65 9.08
N ALA A 26 33.29 -9.50 9.68
CA ALA A 26 33.81 -8.19 9.30
C ALA A 26 35.19 -7.84 9.93
N GLY A 27 35.81 -8.75 10.70
CA GLY A 27 37.14 -8.57 11.28
C GLY A 27 37.21 -7.59 12.45
N LYS A 28 36.08 -7.28 13.10
CA LYS A 28 36.04 -6.35 14.24
C LYS A 28 36.30 -7.08 15.58
N PRO A 29 36.95 -6.43 16.56
CA PRO A 29 37.19 -7.00 17.87
C PRO A 29 35.86 -7.27 18.62
N ILE A 30 35.83 -8.34 19.40
CA ILE A 30 34.62 -8.89 20.03
C ILE A 30 34.22 -8.09 21.29
N GLU A 31 35.18 -7.53 22.02
CA GLU A 31 34.92 -6.80 23.28
C GLU A 31 33.92 -5.63 23.15
N PRO A 32 34.01 -4.71 22.16
CA PRO A 32 33.07 -3.60 22.05
C PRO A 32 31.64 -4.04 21.67
N VAL A 33 31.49 -5.20 21.02
CA VAL A 33 30.18 -5.73 20.60
C VAL A 33 29.43 -6.33 21.79
N VAL A 34 30.14 -7.05 22.66
CA VAL A 34 29.54 -7.60 23.89
C VAL A 34 29.16 -6.47 24.86
N ALA A 35 29.96 -5.40 24.93
CA ALA A 35 29.66 -4.23 25.75
C ALA A 35 28.40 -3.47 25.26
N SER A 36 28.19 -3.38 23.94
CA SER A 36 27.01 -2.72 23.37
C SER A 36 25.73 -3.54 23.51
N LEU A 37 25.82 -4.89 23.48
CA LEU A 37 24.68 -5.76 23.80
C LEU A 37 24.28 -5.65 25.28
N SER A 38 25.26 -5.54 26.19
CA SER A 38 25.02 -5.35 27.63
C SER A 38 24.31 -4.04 27.97
N ALA A 39 24.44 -3.01 27.12
CA ALA A 39 23.80 -1.72 27.31
C ALA A 39 22.36 -1.65 26.78
N GLN A 40 21.97 -2.58 25.89
CA GLN A 40 20.61 -2.62 25.32
C GLN A 40 19.56 -3.15 26.31
N ASP A 41 19.96 -3.92 27.33
CA ASP A 41 19.06 -4.46 28.37
C ASP A 41 18.58 -3.42 29.40
N SER A 42 19.03 -2.16 29.31
CA SER A 42 18.62 -1.08 30.24
C SER A 42 17.84 0.07 29.58
N GLU A 43 17.55 -0.02 28.28
CA GLU A 43 16.78 1.01 27.56
C GLU A 43 15.63 0.41 26.75
N GLU A 44 14.78 -0.41 27.39
CA GLU A 44 13.39 -0.56 26.92
C GLU A 44 12.59 0.69 27.31
N SER A 45 12.68 1.72 26.48
CA SER A 45 11.69 2.80 26.39
C SER A 45 11.80 3.49 25.03
N SER A 46 11.03 2.97 24.08
CA SER A 46 10.40 3.72 22.97
C SER A 46 11.16 4.96 22.47
N SER A 47 12.20 4.78 21.67
CA SER A 47 12.65 5.85 20.77
C SER A 47 11.97 5.66 19.42
N SER A 48 10.80 6.27 19.24
CA SER A 48 10.24 6.56 17.92
C SER A 48 11.34 7.26 17.12
N GLN A 49 11.95 6.56 16.16
CA GLN A 49 12.87 7.18 15.21
C GLN A 49 12.05 8.12 14.33
N SER A 50 11.82 9.33 14.81
CA SER A 50 11.07 10.37 14.12
C SER A 50 11.96 11.03 13.07
N GLY A 51 12.43 10.23 12.11
CA GLY A 51 12.88 10.72 10.82
C GLY A 51 11.67 10.97 9.91
N PRO A 52 11.78 11.86 8.91
CA PRO A 52 10.71 12.04 7.92
C PRO A 52 10.42 10.72 7.21
N ILE A 53 9.13 10.37 7.10
CA ILE A 53 8.68 9.14 6.44
C ILE A 53 9.15 9.16 4.99
N ASN A 54 9.95 8.17 4.59
CA ASN A 54 10.38 8.02 3.21
C ASN A 54 9.30 7.28 2.39
N TRP A 55 8.32 8.04 1.90
CA TRP A 55 7.19 7.53 1.11
C TRP A 55 7.61 6.84 -0.19
N LEU A 56 8.66 7.32 -0.85
CA LEU A 56 9.19 6.70 -2.06
C LEU A 56 9.75 5.30 -1.78
N ALA A 57 10.57 5.17 -0.73
CA ALA A 57 11.10 3.89 -0.30
C ALA A 57 9.99 2.93 0.16
N LEU A 58 8.95 3.44 0.82
CA LEU A 58 7.78 2.64 1.20
C LEU A 58 7.07 2.06 -0.02
N VAL A 59 6.86 2.87 -1.06
CA VAL A 59 6.20 2.43 -2.31
C VAL A 59 7.02 1.37 -3.03
N GLU A 60 8.34 1.53 -3.15
CA GLU A 60 9.20 0.53 -3.79
C GLU A 60 9.28 -0.76 -2.95
N ALA A 61 9.40 -0.68 -1.63
CA ALA A 61 9.36 -1.87 -0.78
C ALA A 61 8.00 -2.60 -0.88
N PHE A 62 6.90 -1.85 -0.98
CA PHE A 62 5.56 -2.43 -1.19
C PHE A 62 5.45 -3.13 -2.55
N ARG A 63 6.05 -2.54 -3.59
CA ARG A 63 6.15 -3.13 -4.93
C ARG A 63 6.91 -4.45 -4.90
N GLU A 64 8.11 -4.44 -4.34
CA GLU A 64 8.97 -5.61 -4.22
C GLU A 64 8.25 -6.73 -3.48
N ARG A 65 7.57 -6.41 -2.36
CA ARG A 65 6.76 -7.38 -1.62
C ARG A 65 5.61 -7.95 -2.46
N LYS A 66 4.86 -7.10 -3.18
CA LYS A 66 3.73 -7.53 -4.02
C LYS A 66 4.17 -8.42 -5.19
N LEU A 67 5.32 -8.13 -5.80
CA LEU A 67 5.86 -8.91 -6.91
C LEU A 67 6.58 -10.18 -6.43
N GLY A 68 7.40 -10.07 -5.39
CA GLY A 68 8.18 -11.18 -4.83
C GLY A 68 7.32 -12.24 -4.14
N SER A 69 6.18 -11.86 -3.55
CA SER A 69 5.21 -12.81 -3.00
C SER A 69 4.35 -13.50 -4.06
N GLY A 70 4.37 -13.02 -5.31
CA GLY A 70 3.49 -13.50 -6.37
C GLY A 70 2.03 -13.06 -6.24
N GLU A 71 1.70 -12.14 -5.32
CA GLU A 71 0.34 -11.62 -5.17
C GLU A 71 -0.15 -10.92 -6.44
N ILE A 72 0.76 -10.30 -7.19
CA ILE A 72 0.46 -9.67 -8.48
C ILE A 72 1.55 -9.96 -9.52
N LYS A 73 1.16 -9.90 -10.80
CA LYS A 73 2.10 -9.91 -11.93
C LYS A 73 2.75 -8.54 -12.14
N PRO A 74 3.95 -8.46 -12.74
CA PRO A 74 4.57 -7.18 -13.12
C PRO A 74 3.67 -6.28 -13.96
N THR A 75 2.90 -6.86 -14.88
CA THR A 75 1.94 -6.11 -15.72
C THR A 75 0.81 -5.49 -14.90
N THR A 76 0.31 -6.20 -13.88
CA THR A 76 -0.69 -5.68 -12.95
C THR A 76 -0.16 -4.48 -12.17
N TRP A 77 1.11 -4.52 -11.76
CA TRP A 77 1.74 -3.38 -11.12
C TRP A 77 1.74 -2.16 -12.05
N THR A 78 2.28 -2.31 -13.26
CA THR A 78 2.39 -1.21 -14.23
C THR A 78 1.03 -0.63 -14.61
N ASN A 79 0.03 -1.49 -14.87
CA ASN A 79 -1.27 -1.06 -15.38
C ASN A 79 -2.21 -0.50 -14.31
N ILE A 80 -2.09 -0.98 -13.06
CA ILE A 80 -3.07 -0.67 -12.00
C ILE A 80 -2.40 0.06 -10.83
N TYR A 81 -1.35 -0.49 -10.26
CA TYR A 81 -0.77 0.02 -9.01
C TYR A 81 0.04 1.29 -9.24
N ALA A 82 0.90 1.33 -10.27
CA ALA A 82 1.86 2.41 -10.48
C ALA A 82 1.19 3.79 -10.57
N ARG A 83 0.06 3.89 -11.27
CA ARG A 83 -0.72 5.14 -11.35
C ARG A 83 -1.23 5.58 -9.98
N ARG A 84 -1.67 4.64 -9.14
CA ARG A 84 -2.25 4.92 -7.82
C ARG A 84 -1.19 5.30 -6.81
N MET A 85 -0.04 4.66 -6.86
CA MET A 85 1.12 5.02 -6.04
C MET A 85 1.61 6.43 -6.37
N LYS A 86 1.62 6.82 -7.66
CA LYS A 86 1.91 8.21 -8.06
C LYS A 86 0.93 9.22 -7.45
N VAL A 87 -0.36 8.89 -7.40
CA VAL A 87 -1.37 9.76 -6.76
C VAL A 87 -1.12 9.88 -5.25
N ILE A 88 -0.73 8.80 -4.58
CA ILE A 88 -0.36 8.83 -3.16
C ILE A 88 0.87 9.73 -2.96
N LEU A 89 1.94 9.51 -3.73
CA LEU A 89 3.19 10.29 -3.65
C LEU A 89 2.97 11.79 -3.90
N ALA A 90 2.00 12.17 -4.73
CA ALA A 90 1.66 13.57 -4.94
C ALA A 90 0.83 14.19 -3.81
N ALA A 91 0.22 13.39 -2.93
CA ALA A 91 -0.69 13.85 -1.87
C ALA A 91 -0.06 13.80 -0.47
N VAL A 92 0.94 12.95 -0.27
CA VAL A 92 1.58 12.73 1.05
C VAL A 92 2.27 13.97 1.61
N ASP A 93 2.85 14.83 0.76
CA ASP A 93 3.53 16.06 1.20
C ASP A 93 2.58 17.10 1.81
N HIS A 94 1.27 16.91 1.61
CA HIS A 94 0.21 17.80 2.11
C HIS A 94 -0.71 17.08 3.11
N SER A 95 -0.30 15.90 3.58
CA SER A 95 -1.09 15.05 4.47
C SER A 95 -0.28 14.70 5.71
N GLU A 96 -0.78 15.07 6.88
CA GLU A 96 -0.18 14.74 8.17
C GLU A 96 -0.81 13.47 8.79
N THR A 97 -2.01 13.10 8.31
CA THR A 97 -2.78 11.97 8.84
C THR A 97 -3.29 11.08 7.70
N PRO A 98 -3.60 9.79 7.99
CA PRO A 98 -4.17 8.89 6.99
C PRO A 98 -5.53 9.37 6.48
N VAL A 99 -6.30 10.08 7.32
CA VAL A 99 -7.58 10.67 6.95
C VAL A 99 -7.39 11.79 5.92
N GLN A 100 -6.49 12.74 6.20
CA GLN A 100 -6.16 13.82 5.25
C GLN A 100 -5.65 13.26 3.92
N LEU A 101 -4.83 12.20 3.95
CA LEU A 101 -4.37 11.54 2.73
C LEU A 101 -5.54 10.94 1.94
N LEU A 102 -6.46 10.24 2.60
CA LEU A 102 -7.64 9.66 1.96
C LEU A 102 -8.57 10.74 1.37
N GLU A 103 -8.71 11.89 2.04
CA GLU A 103 -9.46 13.03 1.52
C GLU A 103 -8.77 13.64 0.30
N ALA A 104 -7.46 13.90 0.39
CA ALA A 104 -6.67 14.48 -0.69
C ALA A 104 -6.69 13.62 -1.96
N ILE A 105 -6.46 12.31 -1.83
CA ILE A 105 -6.49 11.41 -2.99
C ILE A 105 -7.90 11.25 -3.58
N THR A 106 -8.98 11.47 -2.81
CA THR A 106 -10.35 11.31 -3.31
C THR A 106 -10.98 12.59 -3.83
N ALA A 107 -10.38 13.76 -3.57
CA ALA A 107 -10.83 15.06 -4.03
C ALA A 107 -11.18 15.14 -5.54
N PRO A 108 -10.42 14.52 -6.47
CA PRO A 108 -10.76 14.53 -7.90
C PRO A 108 -12.08 13.84 -8.25
N TRP A 109 -12.61 12.99 -7.36
CA TRP A 109 -13.86 12.25 -7.55
C TRP A 109 -15.00 12.78 -6.68
N SER A 110 -14.93 14.04 -6.24
CA SER A 110 -16.00 14.69 -5.46
C SER A 110 -17.36 14.63 -6.16
N THR A 111 -17.38 14.74 -7.49
CA THR A 111 -18.61 14.68 -8.32
C THR A 111 -19.02 13.27 -8.75
N GLN A 112 -18.18 12.25 -8.50
CA GLN A 112 -18.40 10.86 -8.92
C GLN A 112 -18.21 9.87 -7.75
N PRO A 113 -19.01 9.98 -6.67
CA PRO A 113 -18.91 9.07 -5.54
C PRO A 113 -19.18 7.62 -5.95
N GLY A 114 -18.45 6.69 -5.31
CA GLY A 114 -18.60 5.26 -5.53
C GLY A 114 -18.13 4.74 -6.90
N CYS A 115 -17.51 5.57 -7.74
CA CYS A 115 -16.96 5.09 -9.01
C CYS A 115 -15.81 4.09 -8.78
N ARG A 116 -15.61 3.17 -9.73
CA ARG A 116 -14.61 2.09 -9.59
C ARG A 116 -13.18 2.62 -9.42
N GLY A 117 -12.86 3.75 -10.07
CA GLY A 117 -11.55 4.41 -9.96
C GLY A 117 -11.26 4.86 -8.53
N ARG A 118 -12.23 5.53 -7.90
CA ARG A 118 -12.18 6.00 -6.50
C ARG A 118 -12.10 4.85 -5.51
N GLN A 119 -12.95 3.83 -5.68
CA GLN A 119 -12.93 2.60 -4.87
C GLN A 119 -11.54 1.98 -4.81
N LEU A 120 -10.95 1.74 -5.98
CA LEU A 120 -9.64 1.13 -6.08
C LEU A 120 -8.56 2.06 -5.50
N GLN A 121 -8.68 3.38 -5.62
CA GLN A 121 -7.69 4.31 -5.05
C GLN A 121 -7.67 4.19 -3.53
N VAL A 122 -8.85 4.30 -2.90
CA VAL A 122 -9.01 4.19 -1.44
C VAL A 122 -8.51 2.83 -0.93
N GLN A 123 -8.91 1.74 -1.59
CA GLN A 123 -8.49 0.38 -1.19
C GLN A 123 -6.97 0.20 -1.26
N GLN A 124 -6.34 0.72 -2.31
CA GLN A 124 -4.90 0.59 -2.52
C GLN A 124 -4.11 1.45 -1.53
N THR A 125 -4.57 2.66 -1.26
CA THR A 125 -3.97 3.52 -0.23
C THR A 125 -4.10 2.89 1.15
N ALA A 126 -5.28 2.39 1.52
CA ALA A 126 -5.45 1.69 2.78
C ALA A 126 -4.57 0.43 2.87
N ALA A 127 -4.37 -0.28 1.75
CA ALA A 127 -3.52 -1.47 1.74
C ALA A 127 -2.03 -1.15 2.00
N ILE A 128 -1.48 -0.11 1.37
CA ILE A 128 -0.07 0.27 1.62
C ILE A 128 0.12 0.86 3.02
N LEU A 129 -0.85 1.65 3.52
CA LEU A 129 -0.80 2.20 4.88
C LEU A 129 -0.83 1.09 5.92
N ARG A 130 -1.78 0.16 5.82
CA ARG A 130 -1.89 -0.99 6.72
C ARG A 130 -0.61 -1.82 6.70
N TRP A 131 -0.11 -2.18 5.52
CA TRP A 131 1.14 -2.93 5.39
C TRP A 131 2.35 -2.16 5.95
N GLY A 132 2.41 -0.85 5.75
CA GLY A 132 3.47 -0.01 6.29
C GLY A 132 3.49 -0.05 7.82
N VAL A 133 2.31 0.07 8.45
CA VAL A 133 2.15 -0.02 9.91
C VAL A 133 2.47 -1.42 10.42
N ASP A 134 1.89 -2.46 9.80
CA ASP A 134 2.09 -3.86 10.20
C ASP A 134 3.56 -4.29 10.14
N THR A 135 4.38 -3.63 9.31
CA THR A 135 5.80 -3.94 9.16
C THR A 135 6.74 -2.92 9.82
N GLY A 136 6.20 -2.00 10.62
CA GLY A 136 6.98 -0.97 11.33
C GLY A 136 7.65 0.07 10.43
N ARG A 137 7.27 0.15 9.14
CA ARG A 137 7.77 1.16 8.18
C ARG A 137 7.01 2.48 8.29
N LEU A 138 5.79 2.43 8.80
CA LEU A 138 4.99 3.58 9.19
C LEU A 138 4.70 3.50 10.68
N PRO A 139 4.61 4.64 11.36
CA PRO A 139 4.22 4.65 12.76
C PRO A 139 2.70 4.40 12.88
N PRO A 140 2.22 3.91 14.04
CA PRO A 140 0.86 3.41 14.19
C PRO A 140 -0.23 4.45 13.94
N GLU A 141 0.04 5.75 14.11
CA GLU A 141 -0.87 6.85 13.77
C GLU A 141 -1.25 6.91 12.28
N TRP A 142 -0.47 6.28 11.40
CA TRP A 142 -0.77 6.17 9.98
C TRP A 142 -1.67 4.97 9.63
N ALA A 143 -2.18 4.25 10.63
CA ALA A 143 -3.13 3.17 10.41
C ALA A 143 -4.39 3.70 9.70
N PRO A 144 -4.81 3.08 8.57
CA PRO A 144 -6.00 3.54 7.87
C PRO A 144 -7.26 3.25 8.70
N PRO A 145 -8.32 4.07 8.57
CA PRO A 145 -9.61 3.78 9.18
C PRO A 145 -10.13 2.38 8.81
N LEU A 146 -10.77 1.71 9.77
CA LEU A 146 -11.37 0.38 9.54
C LEU A 146 -12.52 0.45 8.52
N ASP A 147 -13.36 1.47 8.65
CA ASP A 147 -14.42 1.73 7.68
C ASP A 147 -13.94 2.69 6.58
N LEU A 148 -13.84 2.18 5.36
CA LEU A 148 -13.45 2.95 4.17
C LEU A 148 -14.66 3.48 3.40
N SER A 149 -15.88 3.09 3.78
CA SER A 149 -17.13 3.45 3.09
C SER A 149 -17.32 4.97 2.94
N PRO A 150 -16.98 5.82 3.94
CA PRO A 150 -17.10 7.27 3.81
C PRO A 150 -16.25 7.85 2.68
N TYR A 151 -15.05 7.31 2.47
CA TYR A 151 -14.10 7.79 1.46
C TYR A 151 -14.42 7.28 0.07
N VAL A 152 -15.00 6.09 -0.03
CA VAL A 152 -15.43 5.51 -1.31
C VAL A 152 -16.70 6.18 -1.83
N GLY A 153 -17.68 6.40 -0.95
CA GLY A 153 -19.01 6.90 -1.31
C GLY A 153 -19.89 5.84 -1.98
N ARG A 154 -21.19 6.14 -2.07
CA ARG A 154 -22.17 5.25 -2.72
C ARG A 154 -22.28 5.56 -4.20
N ARG A 155 -22.20 4.53 -5.04
CA ARG A 155 -22.48 4.66 -6.47
C ARG A 155 -23.97 4.94 -6.63
N ARG A 156 -24.33 6.06 -7.22
CA ARG A 156 -25.70 6.29 -7.68
C ARG A 156 -25.91 5.44 -8.93
N GLU A 157 -26.97 4.64 -8.96
CA GLU A 157 -27.37 3.93 -10.17
C GLU A 157 -27.64 4.97 -11.25
N SER A 158 -26.83 4.95 -12.31
CA SER A 158 -27.19 5.63 -13.54
C SER A 158 -28.32 4.82 -14.14
N ALA A 159 -29.53 5.37 -14.22
CA ALA A 159 -30.57 4.79 -15.06
C ALA A 159 -29.95 4.56 -16.44
N ALA A 160 -29.91 3.30 -16.87
CA ALA A 160 -29.43 2.97 -18.19
C ALA A 160 -30.41 3.57 -19.19
N ILE A 161 -30.10 4.75 -19.72
CA ILE A 161 -30.83 5.32 -20.85
C ILE A 161 -30.36 4.53 -22.08
N THR A 162 -30.90 3.33 -22.23
CA THR A 162 -30.73 2.50 -23.42
C THR A 162 -32.09 2.38 -24.07
N THR A 163 -32.23 2.88 -25.29
CA THR A 163 -33.38 2.55 -26.14
C THR A 163 -33.10 1.16 -26.73
N PRO A 164 -33.88 0.12 -26.39
CA PRO A 164 -33.72 -1.18 -27.00
C PRO A 164 -34.03 -1.07 -28.50
N LEU A 165 -33.10 -1.49 -29.35
CA LEU A 165 -33.37 -1.60 -30.79
C LEU A 165 -34.34 -2.75 -31.04
N THR A 166 -35.45 -2.46 -31.69
CA THR A 166 -36.41 -3.45 -32.14
C THR A 166 -35.90 -4.16 -33.39
N VAL A 167 -36.37 -5.38 -33.63
CA VAL A 167 -36.04 -6.14 -34.86
C VAL A 167 -36.38 -5.34 -36.11
N LYS A 168 -37.47 -4.55 -36.08
CA LYS A 168 -37.88 -3.68 -37.18
C LYS A 168 -36.83 -2.61 -37.47
N GLU A 169 -36.35 -1.91 -36.45
CA GLU A 169 -35.30 -0.89 -36.60
C GLU A 169 -33.98 -1.50 -37.09
N ILE A 170 -33.65 -2.72 -36.68
CA ILE A 170 -32.48 -3.45 -37.21
C ILE A 170 -32.64 -3.72 -38.70
N LEU A 171 -33.81 -4.19 -39.14
CA LEU A 171 -34.08 -4.48 -40.55
C LEU A 171 -34.09 -3.20 -41.40
N GLU A 172 -34.64 -2.10 -40.89
CA GLU A 172 -34.60 -0.79 -41.54
C GLU A 172 -33.15 -0.30 -41.69
N LEU A 173 -32.31 -0.51 -40.67
CA LEU A 173 -30.89 -0.16 -40.72
C LEU A 173 -30.14 -0.95 -41.78
N VAL A 174 -30.38 -2.26 -41.88
CA VAL A 174 -29.77 -3.15 -42.88
C VAL A 174 -30.22 -2.79 -44.29
N GLN A 175 -31.51 -2.48 -44.49
CA GLN A 175 -32.05 -2.07 -45.80
C GLN A 175 -31.53 -0.70 -46.25
N ALA A 176 -31.22 0.19 -45.31
CA ALA A 176 -30.66 1.51 -45.59
C ALA A 176 -29.19 1.47 -46.04
N ILE A 177 -28.50 0.32 -45.95
CA ILE A 177 -27.10 0.20 -46.38
C ILE A 177 -27.04 0.17 -47.92
N PRO A 178 -26.36 1.15 -48.57
CA PRO A 178 -26.33 1.26 -50.03
C PRO A 178 -25.44 0.21 -50.69
N ASP A 179 -24.40 -0.28 -49.99
CA ASP A 179 -23.48 -1.28 -50.51
C ASP A 179 -24.01 -2.71 -50.23
N PRO A 180 -24.32 -3.51 -51.26
CA PRO A 180 -24.86 -4.85 -51.11
C PRO A 180 -23.89 -5.85 -50.48
N LYS A 181 -22.59 -5.54 -50.37
CA LYS A 181 -21.61 -6.38 -49.67
C LYS A 181 -21.82 -6.40 -48.14
N TRP A 182 -22.54 -5.41 -47.61
CA TRP A 182 -22.76 -5.20 -46.18
C TRP A 182 -24.23 -5.39 -45.75
N ARG A 183 -25.08 -5.89 -46.66
CA ARG A 183 -26.42 -6.40 -46.36
C ARG A 183 -26.36 -7.88 -46.04
#